data_AF-A0A524JIN5-F1
#
_entry.id   AF-A0A524JIN5-F1
#
_cell.length_a   1.000
_cell.length_b   1.000
_cell.length_c   1.000
_cell.angle_alpha   90.00
_cell.angle_beta   90.00
_cell.angle_gamma   90.00
#
_symmetry.space_group_name_H-M   'P 1'
#
loop_
_entity.id
_entity.type
_entity.pdbx_description
1 polymer ?
#
loop_
_entity_poly.entity_id
_entity_poly.type
_entity_poly.pdbx_seq_one_letter_code
_entity_poly.pdbx_strand_id
1 'polypeptide(L)'
;STLAKIANGIADTLITRIAQVALKERRRLVIALRETPLSSIALENALKLSREGAIIAPICPPHYMGAESVEKIIEGYVDKVLNLLGVDTGNGWRHEELE
;
A
#
# COMPACT_ATOMS: atom_id res chain seq x y z
N SER A 1 9.41 -10.63 -4.04
CA SER A 1 9.43 -11.88 -3.26
C SER A 1 8.34 -11.92 -2.17
N THR A 2 8.29 -10.97 -1.23
CA THR A 2 7.29 -10.97 -0.12
C THR A 2 5.84 -10.97 -0.59
N LEU A 3 5.48 -10.16 -1.60
CA LEU A 3 4.13 -10.15 -2.20
C LEU A 3 3.67 -11.55 -2.62
N ALA A 4 4.53 -12.27 -3.36
CA ALA A 4 4.23 -13.61 -3.84
C ALA A 4 4.08 -14.62 -2.69
N LYS A 5 4.93 -14.53 -1.66
CA LYS A 5 4.80 -15.40 -0.47
C LYS A 5 3.45 -15.21 0.22
N ILE A 6 3.04 -13.95 0.42
CA ILE A 6 1.73 -13.64 1.04
C ILE A 6 0.58 -14.12 0.13
N ALA A 7 0.64 -13.84 -1.17
CA ALA A 7 -0.39 -14.27 -2.13
C ALA A 7 -0.55 -15.80 -2.22
N ASN A 8 0.51 -16.56 -1.94
CA ASN A 8 0.52 -18.02 -2.01
C ASN A 8 0.46 -18.70 -0.64
N GLY A 9 0.21 -17.96 0.45
CA GLY A 9 0.04 -18.55 1.79
C GLY A 9 1.34 -19.04 2.45
N ILE A 10 2.51 -18.67 1.90
CA ILE A 10 3.81 -19.08 2.43
C ILE A 10 4.14 -18.19 3.64
N ALA A 11 4.22 -18.79 4.82
CA ALA A 11 4.41 -18.10 6.11
C ALA A 11 5.72 -18.53 6.81
N ASP A 12 6.82 -18.43 6.08
CA ASP A 12 8.18 -18.84 6.49
C ASP A 12 8.94 -17.80 7.35
N THR A 13 8.37 -16.59 7.51
CA THR A 13 8.90 -15.52 8.36
C THR A 13 7.79 -14.91 9.20
N LEU A 14 8.15 -14.18 10.25
CA LEU A 14 7.14 -13.49 11.08
C LEU A 14 6.32 -12.48 10.26
N ILE A 15 6.94 -11.75 9.34
CA ILE A 15 6.26 -10.79 8.46
C ILE A 15 5.21 -11.49 7.59
N THR A 16 5.61 -12.55 6.88
CA THR A 16 4.69 -13.30 6.02
C THR A 16 3.59 -14.00 6.83
N ARG A 17 3.90 -14.46 8.05
CA ARG A 17 2.92 -15.04 8.97
C ARG A 17 1.91 -14.03 9.50
N ILE A 18 2.35 -12.83 9.91
CA ILE A 18 1.44 -11.77 10.37
C ILE A 18 0.50 -11.34 9.24
N ALA A 19 0.99 -11.23 8.01
CA ALA A 19 0.13 -10.93 6.86
C ALA A 19 -0.96 -11.99 6.64
N GLN A 20 -0.63 -13.29 6.77
CA GLN A 20 -1.65 -14.36 6.72
C GLN A 20 -2.67 -14.25 7.85
N VAL A 21 -2.22 -13.92 9.06
CA VAL A 21 -3.12 -13.70 10.20
C VAL A 21 -4.04 -12.50 9.94
N ALA A 22 -3.51 -11.40 9.38
CA ALA A 22 -4.32 -10.24 9.04
C ALA A 22 -5.41 -10.60 8.02
N LEU A 23 -5.06 -11.35 6.97
CA LEU A 23 -6.01 -11.78 5.94
C LEU A 23 -7.12 -12.69 6.50
N LYS A 24 -6.76 -13.71 7.29
CA LYS A 24 -7.74 -14.67 7.84
C LYS A 24 -8.66 -14.02 8.89
N GLU A 25 -8.14 -13.10 9.70
CA GLU A 25 -8.89 -12.37 10.73
C GLU A 25 -9.60 -11.13 10.17
N ARG A 26 -9.58 -10.93 8.84
CA ARG A 26 -10.15 -9.76 8.16
C ARG A 26 -9.67 -8.43 8.76
N ARG A 27 -8.42 -8.40 9.23
CA ARG A 27 -7.76 -7.18 9.69
C ARG A 27 -7.23 -6.40 8.49
N ARG A 28 -7.15 -5.09 8.65
CA ARG A 28 -6.62 -4.20 7.62
C ARG A 28 -5.15 -4.52 7.33
N LEU A 29 -4.85 -4.82 6.07
CA LEU A 29 -3.50 -5.08 5.57
C LEU A 29 -3.23 -4.15 4.39
N VAL A 30 -2.24 -3.26 4.54
CA VAL A 30 -1.79 -2.37 3.46
C VAL A 30 -0.44 -2.88 2.96
N ILE A 31 -0.30 -3.00 1.64
CA ILE A 31 0.94 -3.43 0.99
C ILE A 31 1.46 -2.28 0.12
N ALA A 32 2.54 -1.66 0.59
CA ALA A 32 3.27 -0.63 -0.13
C ALA A 32 4.14 -1.25 -1.23
N LEU A 33 3.63 -1.38 -2.46
CA LEU A 33 4.36 -2.02 -3.55
C LEU A 33 5.35 -1.04 -4.20
N ARG A 34 6.64 -1.40 -4.25
CA ARG A 34 7.70 -0.63 -4.91
C ARG A 34 8.43 -1.53 -5.90
N GLU A 35 7.99 -1.52 -7.15
CA GLU A 35 8.63 -2.25 -8.25
C GLU A 35 8.20 -1.64 -9.60
N THR A 36 9.09 -1.64 -10.60
CA THR A 36 8.77 -1.23 -11.98
C THR A 36 9.86 -1.70 -12.96
N PRO A 37 9.51 -2.26 -14.13
CA PRO A 37 8.16 -2.61 -14.60
C PRO A 37 7.58 -3.83 -13.87
N LEU A 38 6.26 -3.93 -13.80
CA LEU A 38 5.60 -5.09 -13.21
C LEU A 38 5.43 -6.20 -14.24
N SER A 39 5.90 -7.40 -13.89
CA SER A 39 5.57 -8.60 -14.64
C SER A 39 4.11 -9.02 -14.39
N SER A 40 3.53 -9.78 -15.31
CA SER A 40 2.18 -10.37 -15.12
C SER A 40 2.08 -11.16 -13.82
N ILE A 41 3.15 -11.86 -13.42
CA ILE A 41 3.22 -12.60 -12.16
C ILE A 41 3.06 -11.67 -10.95
N ALA A 42 3.70 -10.49 -10.95
CA ALA A 42 3.55 -9.54 -9.86
C ALA A 42 2.12 -8.97 -9.81
N LEU A 43 1.53 -8.68 -10.98
CA LEU A 43 0.16 -8.18 -11.11
C LEU A 43 -0.87 -9.21 -10.63
N GLU A 44 -0.73 -10.49 -11.01
CA GLU A 44 -1.62 -11.57 -10.57
C GLU A 44 -1.57 -11.77 -9.06
N ASN A 45 -0.38 -11.73 -8.46
CA ASN A 45 -0.24 -11.82 -7.00
C ASN A 45 -0.87 -10.61 -6.29
N ALA A 46 -0.67 -9.41 -6.81
CA ALA A 46 -1.30 -8.19 -6.29
C ALA A 46 -2.83 -8.25 -6.41
N LEU A 47 -3.35 -8.67 -7.57
CA LEU A 47 -4.78 -8.82 -7.82
C LEU A 47 -5.41 -9.84 -6.87
N LYS A 48 -4.76 -11.00 -6.68
CA LYS A 48 -5.23 -12.03 -5.75
C LYS A 48 -5.36 -11.48 -4.33
N LEU A 49 -4.35 -10.77 -3.84
CA LEU A 49 -4.39 -10.16 -2.51
C LEU A 49 -5.42 -9.03 -2.40
N SER A 50 -5.58 -8.23 -3.45
CA SER A 50 -6.62 -7.20 -3.51
C SER A 50 -8.02 -7.79 -3.39
N ARG A 51 -8.29 -8.92 -4.05
CA ARG A 51 -9.56 -9.65 -3.95
C ARG A 51 -9.81 -10.23 -2.55
N GLU A 52 -8.76 -10.59 -1.83
CA GLU A 52 -8.83 -11.09 -0.44
C GLU A 52 -8.96 -9.96 0.61
N GLY A 53 -9.05 -8.70 0.17
CA GLY A 53 -9.28 -7.54 1.04
C GLY A 53 -7.99 -6.85 1.52
N ALA A 54 -6.82 -7.23 1.02
CA ALA A 54 -5.62 -6.43 1.21
C ALA A 54 -5.67 -5.16 0.33
N ILE A 55 -5.14 -4.06 0.84
CA ILE A 55 -5.03 -2.81 0.11
C ILE A 55 -3.67 -2.79 -0.59
N ILE A 56 -3.66 -2.83 -1.91
CA ILE A 56 -2.44 -2.66 -2.72
C ILE A 56 -2.26 -1.16 -2.95
N ALA A 57 -1.31 -0.56 -2.23
CA ALA A 57 -0.97 0.85 -2.33
C ALA A 57 0.43 0.95 -2.95
N PRO A 58 0.59 1.03 -4.27
CA PRO A 58 1.91 1.20 -4.86
C PRO A 58 2.51 2.55 -4.42
N ILE A 59 3.84 2.60 -4.25
CA ILE A 59 4.55 3.84 -3.94
C ILE A 59 4.60 4.72 -5.19
N CYS A 60 3.48 5.40 -5.44
CA CYS A 60 3.27 6.36 -6.52
C CYS A 60 2.87 7.71 -5.88
N PRO A 61 3.84 8.53 -5.44
CA PRO A 61 3.54 9.78 -4.77
C PRO A 61 2.79 10.77 -5.68
N PRO A 62 1.88 11.59 -5.11
CA PRO A 62 1.14 12.58 -5.88
C PRO A 62 2.04 13.76 -6.24
N HIS A 63 2.20 14.05 -7.54
CA HIS A 63 2.93 15.23 -8.00
C HIS A 63 2.04 16.48 -8.15
N TYR A 64 0.71 16.32 -8.07
CA TYR A 64 -0.24 17.41 -8.25
C TYR A 64 -0.35 18.35 -7.05
N MET A 65 0.29 18.04 -5.92
CA MET A 65 0.24 18.84 -4.69
C MET A 65 1.19 20.05 -4.70
N GLY A 66 1.78 20.39 -5.86
CA GLY A 66 2.72 21.53 -5.97
C GLY A 66 3.94 21.42 -5.04
N ALA A 67 4.33 20.20 -4.66
CA ALA A 67 5.33 19.98 -3.63
C ALA A 67 6.70 20.58 -4.03
N GLU A 68 7.21 21.46 -3.18
CA GLU A 68 8.46 22.20 -3.40
C GLU A 68 9.73 21.38 -3.09
N SER A 69 9.58 20.21 -2.46
CA SER A 69 10.70 19.35 -2.08
C SER A 69 10.33 17.86 -2.13
N VAL A 70 11.36 17.00 -2.16
CA VAL A 70 11.20 15.54 -2.15
C VAL A 70 10.57 15.08 -0.84
N GLU A 71 10.90 15.73 0.27
CA GLU A 71 10.35 15.45 1.60
C GLU A 71 8.84 15.66 1.61
N LYS A 72 8.34 16.80 1.07
CA LYS A 72 6.90 17.07 0.94
C LYS A 72 6.17 16.01 0.09
N ILE A 73 6.82 15.51 -0.97
CA ILE A 73 6.27 14.43 -1.81
C ILE A 73 6.15 13.11 -1.01
N ILE A 74 7.19 12.78 -0.23
CA ILE A 74 7.20 11.59 0.63
C ILE A 74 6.13 11.71 1.72
N GLU A 75 6.03 12.86 2.38
CA GLU A 75 5.02 13.16 3.40
C GLU A 75 3.61 12.95 2.85
N GLY A 76 3.31 13.49 1.66
CA GLY A 76 2.01 13.27 1.03
C GLY A 76 1.68 11.79 0.79
N TYR A 77 2.67 10.96 0.44
CA TYR A 77 2.46 9.52 0.33
C TYR A 77 2.29 8.84 1.70
N VAL A 78 3.07 9.24 2.72
CA VAL A 78 2.94 8.73 4.09
C VAL A 78 1.55 9.02 4.64
N ASP A 79 1.04 10.24 4.45
CA ASP A 79 -0.30 10.64 4.85
C ASP A 79 -1.36 9.76 4.21
N LYS A 80 -1.18 9.36 2.94
CA LYS A 80 -2.10 8.41 2.29
C LYS A 80 -2.12 7.07 3.00
N VAL A 81 -0.95 6.52 3.32
CA VAL A 81 -0.83 5.22 3.98
C VAL A 81 -1.44 5.28 5.39
N LEU A 82 -1.18 6.36 6.13
CA LEU A 82 -1.77 6.59 7.46
C LEU A 82 -3.30 6.68 7.39
N ASN A 83 -3.84 7.43 6.43
CA ASN A 83 -5.28 7.50 6.19
C ASN A 83 -5.88 6.13 5.84
N LEU A 84 -5.19 5.32 5.01
CA LEU A 84 -5.61 3.95 4.75
C LEU A 84 -5.63 3.12 6.04
N LEU A 85 -4.66 3.30 6.94
CA LEU A 85 -4.64 2.66 8.25
C LEU A 85 -5.70 3.19 9.23
N GLY A 86 -6.41 4.27 8.89
CA GLY A 86 -7.44 4.89 9.73
C GLY A 86 -6.88 5.89 10.74
N VAL A 87 -5.67 6.37 10.52
CA VAL A 87 -5.08 7.47 11.27
C VAL A 87 -5.40 8.76 10.53
N ASP A 88 -6.10 9.67 11.19
CA ASP A 88 -6.39 10.99 10.65
C ASP A 88 -5.12 11.84 10.66
N THR A 89 -4.70 12.31 9.47
CA THR A 89 -3.52 13.16 9.29
C THR A 89 -3.88 14.62 9.00
N GLY A 90 -5.18 14.98 8.97
CA GLY A 90 -5.67 16.33 8.65
C GLY A 90 -5.54 16.70 7.16
N ASN A 91 -4.39 16.42 6.54
CA ASN A 91 -4.11 16.71 5.14
C ASN A 91 -4.24 15.43 4.31
N GLY A 92 -5.45 15.11 3.87
CA GLY A 92 -5.67 14.08 2.86
C GLY A 92 -5.20 14.55 1.47
N TRP A 93 -5.19 13.65 0.48
CA TRP A 93 -4.96 13.98 -0.95
C TRP A 93 -6.03 14.88 -1.58
N ARG A 94 -7.02 15.30 -0.79
CA ARG A 94 -8.13 16.19 -1.16
C ARG A 94 -7.95 17.48 -0.39
N HIS A 95 -6.97 18.28 -0.78
CA HIS A 95 -6.98 19.68 -0.39
C HIS A 95 -8.03 20.40 -1.24
N GLU A 96 -8.74 21.36 -0.64
CA GLU A 96 -9.66 22.28 -1.33
C GLU A 96 -8.98 23.04 -2.49
N GLU A 97 -7.65 23.00 -2.57
CA GLU A 97 -6.81 23.65 -3.60
C GLU A 97 -6.75 22.92 -4.96
N LEU A 98 -7.46 21.79 -5.12
CA LEU A 98 -7.54 21.04 -6.39
C LEU A 98 -8.82 21.32 -7.20
N GLU A 99 -9.70 22.19 -6.70
CA GLU A 99 -10.80 22.82 -7.46
C GLU A 99 -10.41 24.26 -7.86
#